data_AF-W5SNL9-F1
#
_entry.id   AF-W5SNL9-F1
#
_cell.length_a   1.000
_cell.length_b   1.000
_cell.length_c   1.000
_cell.angle_alpha   90.00
_cell.angle_beta   90.00
_cell.angle_gamma   90.00
#
_symmetry.space_group_name_H-M   'P 1'
#
loop_
_entity.id
_entity.type
_entity.pdbx_description
1 polymer ?
#
loop_
_entity_poly.entity_id
_entity_poly.type
_entity_poly.pdbx_seq_one_letter_code
_entity_poly.pdbx_strand_id
1 'polypeptide(L)'
;MKIPKNYIPGTNPYKSLPKKPIIESKKISKKQELINSEIMNVQERILKLYMRRLQKKEQIMLQNFIMEGHKVGSKIFNNLPRILKEIITIMNIESLKVLLRNTKNPIKKLYIKFSTWTLNKLLKTINNSTITQEKNSPKKHKGIRK
;
A
#
# COMPACT_ATOMS: atom_id res chain seq x y z
N MET A 1 -3.19 -17.82 42.74
CA MET A 1 -3.25 -18.36 41.36
C MET A 1 -4.43 -19.32 41.29
N LYS A 2 -5.39 -19.12 40.37
CA LYS A 2 -6.59 -19.98 40.24
C LYS A 2 -6.26 -21.16 39.33
N ILE A 3 -6.35 -22.38 39.87
CA ILE A 3 -6.18 -23.62 39.13
C ILE A 3 -7.47 -23.86 38.30
N PRO A 4 -7.38 -24.19 37.00
CA PRO A 4 -8.56 -24.48 36.20
C PRO A 4 -9.28 -25.73 36.71
N LYS A 5 -10.62 -25.71 36.68
CA LYS A 5 -11.53 -26.73 37.27
C LYS A 5 -11.38 -28.16 36.70
N ASN A 6 -10.53 -28.36 35.71
CA ASN A 6 -10.32 -29.63 35.00
C ASN A 6 -8.88 -30.18 35.20
N TYR A 7 -8.30 -30.00 36.40
CA TYR A 7 -6.97 -30.49 36.71
C TYR A 7 -7.00 -31.97 37.14
N ILE A 8 -6.26 -32.82 36.41
CA ILE A 8 -6.02 -34.23 36.78
C ILE A 8 -4.69 -34.30 37.54
N PRO A 9 -4.67 -34.70 38.83
CA PRO A 9 -3.45 -34.79 39.62
C PRO A 9 -2.41 -35.71 38.97
N GLY A 10 -1.15 -35.28 38.94
CA GLY A 10 -0.05 -36.04 38.32
C GLY A 10 0.21 -35.75 36.84
N THR A 11 -0.57 -34.87 36.21
CA THR A 11 -0.32 -34.40 34.84
C THR A 11 0.08 -32.92 34.81
N ASN A 12 1.02 -32.56 33.94
CA ASN A 12 1.43 -31.16 33.76
C ASN A 12 0.27 -30.38 33.10
N PRO A 13 -0.29 -29.35 33.77
CA PRO A 13 -1.49 -28.64 33.30
C PRO A 13 -1.29 -27.86 31.99
N TYR A 14 -0.06 -27.73 31.50
CA TYR A 14 0.27 -27.05 30.26
C TYR A 14 0.45 -28.00 29.06
N LYS A 15 0.37 -29.32 29.27
CA LYS A 15 0.58 -30.33 28.21
C LYS A 15 -0.64 -30.49 27.29
N SER A 16 -1.82 -30.04 27.73
CA SER A 16 -3.08 -30.08 26.99
C SER A 16 -3.41 -28.78 26.25
N LEU A 17 -2.51 -27.79 26.27
CA LEU A 17 -2.68 -26.64 25.40
C LEU A 17 -2.58 -27.11 23.94
N PRO A 18 -3.58 -26.84 23.09
CA PRO A 18 -3.49 -27.19 21.68
C PRO A 18 -2.21 -26.54 21.14
N LYS A 19 -1.29 -27.37 20.61
CA LYS A 19 -0.14 -26.87 19.87
C LYS A 19 -0.73 -25.98 18.78
N LYS A 20 -0.47 -24.67 18.86
CA LYS A 20 -0.83 -23.73 17.78
C LYS A 20 -0.35 -24.39 16.48
N PRO A 21 -1.18 -24.49 15.43
CA PRO A 21 -0.70 -24.99 14.16
C PRO A 21 0.53 -24.16 13.81
N ILE A 22 1.68 -24.82 13.71
CA ILE A 22 2.89 -24.21 13.16
C ILE A 22 2.44 -23.88 11.74
N ILE A 23 2.19 -22.60 11.48
CA ILE A 23 1.89 -22.11 10.14
C ILE A 23 3.17 -22.39 9.36
N GLU A 24 3.21 -23.54 8.68
CA GLU A 24 4.27 -23.87 7.75
C GLU A 24 4.30 -22.73 6.74
N SER A 25 5.34 -21.91 6.81
CA SER A 25 5.56 -20.84 5.87
C SER A 25 5.78 -21.48 4.51
N LYS A 26 4.71 -21.47 3.70
CA LYS A 26 4.70 -22.08 2.36
C LYS A 26 5.92 -21.57 1.60
N LYS A 27 6.91 -22.44 1.39
CA LYS A 27 8.21 -22.07 0.82
C LYS A 27 7.99 -21.40 -0.54
N ILE A 28 8.36 -20.13 -0.63
CA ILE A 28 8.17 -19.33 -1.83
C ILE A 28 9.09 -19.92 -2.92
N SER A 29 8.60 -20.04 -4.15
CA SER A 29 9.42 -20.53 -5.26
C SER A 29 10.56 -19.55 -5.54
N LYS A 30 11.76 -20.06 -5.90
CA LYS A 30 12.89 -19.22 -6.36
C LYS A 30 12.48 -18.20 -7.42
N LYS A 31 11.58 -18.57 -8.34
CA LYS A 31 11.05 -17.64 -9.34
C LYS A 31 10.26 -16.49 -8.70
N GLN A 32 9.46 -16.78 -7.69
CA GLN A 32 8.67 -15.77 -6.99
C GLN A 32 9.56 -14.87 -6.12
N GLU A 33 10.65 -15.39 -5.54
CA GLU A 33 11.66 -14.58 -4.85
C GLU A 33 12.32 -13.57 -5.79
N LEU A 34 12.70 -13.98 -7.01
CA LEU A 34 13.25 -13.07 -8.03
C LEU A 34 12.26 -11.98 -8.44
N ILE A 35 10.98 -12.32 -8.58
CA ILE A 35 9.93 -11.33 -8.89
C ILE A 35 9.78 -10.36 -7.71
N ASN A 36 9.78 -10.86 -6.48
CA ASN A 36 9.65 -10.03 -5.29
C ASN A 36 10.84 -9.09 -5.13
N SER A 37 12.07 -9.54 -5.39
CA SER A 37 13.25 -8.69 -5.33
C SER A 37 13.25 -7.61 -6.43
N GLU A 38 12.80 -7.93 -7.65
CA GLU A 38 12.61 -6.94 -8.71
C GLU A 38 11.58 -5.88 -8.30
N ILE A 39 10.46 -6.29 -7.71
CA ILE A 39 9.45 -5.37 -7.19
C ILE A 39 10.04 -4.47 -6.10
N MET A 40 10.78 -5.03 -5.14
CA MET A 40 11.39 -4.27 -4.06
C MET A 40 12.40 -3.24 -4.59
N ASN A 41 13.26 -3.63 -5.54
CA ASN A 41 14.23 -2.73 -6.15
C ASN A 41 13.58 -1.55 -6.87
N VAL A 42 12.49 -1.82 -7.60
CA VAL A 42 11.72 -0.79 -8.31
C VAL A 42 11.04 0.16 -7.30
N GLN A 43 10.41 -0.39 -6.27
CA GLN A 43 9.78 0.42 -5.22
C GLN A 43 10.80 1.28 -4.48
N GLU A 44 11.96 0.73 -4.13
CA GLU A 44 13.04 1.46 -3.46
C GLU A 44 13.56 2.62 -4.31
N ARG A 45 13.74 2.41 -5.61
CA ARG A 45 14.16 3.49 -6.53
C ARG A 45 13.15 4.64 -6.56
N ILE A 46 11.86 4.32 -6.62
CA ILE A 46 10.78 5.32 -6.60
C ILE A 46 10.79 6.05 -5.25
N LEU A 47 10.84 5.31 -4.14
CA LEU A 47 10.90 5.89 -2.81
C LEU A 47 12.08 6.85 -2.65
N LYS A 48 13.30 6.44 -3.04
CA LYS A 48 14.49 7.31 -2.99
C LYS A 48 14.31 8.61 -3.78
N LEU A 49 13.65 8.56 -4.93
CA LEU A 49 13.40 9.72 -5.78
C LEU A 49 12.42 10.71 -5.12
N TYR A 50 11.33 10.20 -4.55
CA TYR A 50 10.29 11.03 -3.96
C TYR A 50 10.61 11.47 -2.53
N MET A 51 11.28 10.65 -1.72
CA MET A 51 11.68 10.99 -0.34
C MET A 51 12.50 12.28 -0.29
N ARG A 52 13.34 12.54 -1.31
CA ARG A 52 14.12 13.79 -1.43
C ARG A 52 13.27 15.05 -1.55
N ARG A 53 12.01 14.92 -1.97
CA ARG A 53 11.07 16.03 -2.21
C ARG A 53 10.03 16.18 -1.10
N LEU A 54 9.95 15.21 -0.20
CA LEU A 54 8.96 15.18 0.88
C LEU A 54 9.48 15.88 2.13
N GLN A 55 8.59 16.55 2.85
CA GLN A 55 8.86 17.05 4.19
C GLN A 55 8.97 15.89 5.19
N LYS A 56 9.70 16.08 6.30
CA LYS A 56 9.89 15.04 7.33
C LYS A 56 8.58 14.40 7.81
N LYS A 57 7.52 15.19 7.99
CA LYS A 57 6.19 14.70 8.38
C LYS A 57 5.58 13.77 7.32
N GLU A 58 5.74 14.11 6.05
CA GLU A 58 5.22 13.32 4.93
C GLU A 58 6.01 12.03 4.73
N GLN A 59 7.33 12.08 4.94
CA GLN A 59 8.20 10.90 4.93
C GLN A 59 7.77 9.88 5.99
N ILE A 60 7.54 10.33 7.22
CA ILE A 60 7.07 9.49 8.33
C ILE A 60 5.70 8.88 7.99
N MET A 61 4.77 9.69 7.48
CA MET A 61 3.43 9.21 7.12
C MET A 61 3.47 8.17 6.01
N LEU A 62 4.34 8.36 4.99
CA LEU A 62 4.54 7.40 3.92
C LEU A 62 5.17 6.10 4.43
N GLN A 63 6.16 6.20 5.31
CA GLN A 63 6.79 5.03 5.92
C GLN A 63 5.81 4.24 6.78
N ASN A 64 5.03 4.90 7.63
CA ASN A 64 4.00 4.24 8.45
C ASN A 64 2.97 3.55 7.56
N PHE A 65 2.53 4.21 6.49
CA PHE A 65 1.59 3.61 5.55
C PHE A 65 2.10 2.28 4.96
N ILE A 66 3.38 2.25 4.58
CA ILE A 66 4.02 1.08 3.98
C ILE A 66 4.26 -0.01 5.03
N MET A 67 4.78 0.34 6.21
CA MET A 67 5.10 -0.60 7.29
C MET A 67 3.85 -1.28 7.85
N GLU A 68 2.74 -0.55 7.97
CA GLU A 68 1.47 -1.09 8.45
C GLU A 68 0.74 -1.93 7.38
N GLY A 69 1.26 -1.99 6.14
CA GLY A 69 0.70 -2.82 5.07
C GLY A 69 -0.65 -2.34 4.55
N HIS A 70 -0.92 -1.03 4.63
CA HIS A 70 -2.18 -0.47 4.16
C HIS A 70 -2.33 -0.60 2.64
N LYS A 71 -3.58 -0.80 2.21
CA LYS A 71 -3.91 -0.98 0.79
C LYS A 71 -4.32 0.34 0.14
N VAL A 72 -4.03 0.47 -1.16
CA VAL A 72 -4.59 1.55 -1.99
C VAL A 72 -6.12 1.48 -1.98
N GLY A 73 -6.78 2.63 -1.83
CA GLY A 73 -8.24 2.72 -1.71
C GLY A 73 -8.79 2.50 -0.30
N SER A 74 -7.95 2.15 0.69
CA SER A 74 -8.35 2.09 2.10
C SER A 74 -8.75 3.47 2.64
N LYS A 75 -9.47 3.51 3.77
CA LYS A 75 -9.81 4.76 4.47
C LYS A 75 -8.56 5.57 4.81
N ILE A 76 -7.49 4.89 5.21
CA ILE A 76 -6.20 5.50 5.55
C ILE A 76 -5.57 6.11 4.29
N PHE A 77 -5.54 5.37 3.18
CA PHE A 77 -5.08 5.89 1.90
C PHE A 77 -5.87 7.14 1.46
N ASN A 78 -7.19 7.12 1.60
CA ASN A 78 -8.05 8.25 1.21
C ASN A 78 -7.83 9.49 2.08
N ASN A 79 -7.32 9.33 3.30
CA ASN A 79 -6.98 10.42 4.20
C ASN A 79 -5.56 10.98 4.00
N LEU A 80 -4.73 10.33 3.19
CA LEU A 80 -3.37 10.81 2.94
C LEU A 80 -3.35 12.15 2.18
N PRO A 81 -2.28 12.94 2.33
CA PRO A 81 -1.97 14.03 1.41
C PRO A 81 -1.89 13.54 -0.03
N ARG A 82 -2.26 14.42 -0.96
CA ARG A 82 -2.29 14.12 -2.40
C ARG A 82 -0.97 13.55 -2.92
N ILE A 83 0.15 14.19 -2.55
CA ILE A 83 1.49 13.77 -2.98
C ILE A 83 1.81 12.34 -2.53
N LEU A 84 1.38 11.95 -1.32
CA LEU A 84 1.59 10.59 -0.82
C LEU A 84 0.70 9.59 -1.56
N LYS A 85 -0.56 9.93 -1.84
CA LYS A 85 -1.44 9.08 -2.66
C LYS A 85 -0.84 8.84 -4.05
N GLU A 86 -0.28 9.87 -4.66
CA GLU A 86 0.37 9.79 -5.97
C GLU A 86 1.57 8.82 -5.92
N ILE A 87 2.49 9.02 -4.96
CA ILE A 87 3.69 8.17 -4.81
C ILE A 87 3.31 6.70 -4.62
N ILE A 88 2.37 6.42 -3.71
CA ILE A 88 1.92 5.05 -3.42
C ILE A 88 1.27 4.45 -4.67
N THR A 89 0.46 5.22 -5.40
CA THR A 89 -0.20 4.74 -6.62
C THR A 89 0.82 4.40 -7.70
N ILE A 90 1.83 5.26 -7.91
CA ILE A 90 2.93 5.02 -8.86
C ILE A 90 3.72 3.76 -8.50
N MET A 91 4.10 3.60 -7.23
CA MET A 91 4.79 2.39 -6.76
C MET A 91 4.00 1.11 -7.07
N ASN A 92 2.68 1.13 -6.83
CA ASN A 92 1.81 -0.01 -7.11
C ASN A 92 1.70 -0.29 -8.61
N ILE A 93 1.58 0.74 -9.45
CA ILE A 93 1.55 0.59 -10.93
C ILE A 93 2.84 -0.06 -11.44
N GLU A 94 4.00 0.41 -10.98
CA GLU A 94 5.29 -0.15 -11.39
C GLU A 94 5.47 -1.59 -10.91
N SER A 95 5.00 -1.91 -9.70
CA SER A 95 4.97 -3.29 -9.20
C SER A 95 4.11 -4.20 -10.07
N LEU A 96 2.95 -3.72 -10.53
CA LEU A 96 2.07 -4.46 -11.44
C LEU A 96 2.70 -4.66 -12.82
N LYS A 97 3.51 -3.72 -13.32
CA LYS A 97 4.26 -3.88 -14.58
C LYS A 97 5.28 -5.02 -14.48
N VAL A 98 6.02 -5.09 -13.37
CA VAL A 98 6.94 -6.20 -13.10
C VAL A 98 6.20 -7.53 -13.03
N LEU A 99 5.07 -7.57 -12.32
CA LEU A 99 4.22 -8.77 -12.25
C LEU A 99 3.69 -9.19 -13.62
N LEU A 100 3.26 -8.23 -14.46
CA LEU A 100 2.70 -8.50 -15.78
C LEU A 100 3.73 -9.16 -16.70
N ARG A 101 4.98 -8.68 -16.68
CA ARG A 101 6.10 -9.21 -17.48
C ARG A 101 6.43 -10.65 -17.08
N ASN A 102 6.37 -10.95 -15.79
CA ASN A 102 6.78 -12.24 -15.23
C ASN A 102 5.65 -13.29 -15.16
N THR A 103 4.38 -12.86 -15.30
CA THR A 103 3.20 -13.74 -15.26
C THR A 103 2.98 -14.42 -16.61
N LYS A 104 2.94 -15.76 -16.62
CA LYS A 104 2.59 -16.54 -17.83
C LYS A 104 1.09 -16.77 -18.00
N ASN A 105 0.36 -16.92 -16.89
CA ASN A 105 -1.07 -17.27 -16.90
C ASN A 105 -1.93 -16.11 -17.47
N PRO A 106 -2.77 -16.36 -18.50
CA PRO A 106 -3.52 -15.32 -19.19
C PRO A 106 -4.62 -14.67 -18.33
N ILE A 107 -5.30 -15.44 -17.48
CA ILE A 107 -6.32 -14.93 -16.54
C ILE A 107 -5.65 -13.98 -15.54
N LYS A 108 -4.51 -14.38 -14.98
CA LYS A 108 -3.73 -13.51 -14.08
C LYS A 108 -3.23 -12.26 -14.80
N LYS A 109 -2.79 -12.36 -16.07
CA LYS A 109 -2.42 -11.18 -16.87
C LYS A 109 -3.60 -10.22 -17.02
N LEU A 110 -4.80 -10.72 -17.31
CA LEU A 110 -5.99 -9.88 -17.45
C LEU A 110 -6.32 -9.16 -16.13
N TYR A 111 -6.26 -9.89 -15.01
CA TYR A 111 -6.44 -9.30 -13.68
C TYR A 111 -5.41 -8.19 -13.39
N ILE A 112 -4.13 -8.43 -13.70
CA ILE A 112 -3.06 -7.44 -13.53
C ILE A 112 -3.30 -6.21 -14.44
N LYS A 113 -3.71 -6.42 -15.70
CA LYS A 113 -4.06 -5.34 -16.63
C LYS A 113 -5.23 -4.50 -16.10
N PHE A 114 -6.29 -5.15 -15.62
CA PHE A 114 -7.42 -4.46 -15.03
C PHE A 114 -7.01 -3.66 -13.80
N SER A 115 -6.24 -4.26 -12.89
CA SER A 115 -5.69 -3.59 -11.70
C SER A 115 -4.81 -2.39 -12.07
N THR A 116 -4.02 -2.51 -13.14
CA THR A 116 -3.17 -1.42 -13.64
C THR A 116 -4.03 -0.29 -14.22
N TRP A 117 -5.10 -0.64 -14.93
CA TRP A 117 -6.06 0.32 -15.48
C TRP A 117 -6.81 1.09 -14.38
N THR A 118 -7.29 0.42 -13.34
CA THR A 118 -7.96 1.07 -12.21
C THR A 118 -7.03 2.03 -11.46
N LEU A 119 -5.78 1.62 -11.23
CA LEU A 119 -4.78 2.51 -10.60
C LEU A 119 -4.40 3.69 -11.50
N ASN A 120 -4.31 3.49 -12.82
CA ASN A 120 -4.08 4.60 -13.75
C ASN A 120 -5.26 5.59 -13.78
N LYS A 121 -6.50 5.11 -13.66
CA LYS A 121 -7.67 5.97 -13.50
C LYS A 121 -7.59 6.75 -12.19
N LEU A 122 -7.25 6.09 -11.08
CA LEU A 122 -7.04 6.73 -9.78
C LEU A 122 -5.96 7.81 -9.87
N LEU A 123 -4.80 7.52 -10.47
CA LEU A 123 -3.72 8.48 -10.65
C LEU A 123 -4.17 9.72 -11.44
N LYS A 124 -4.95 9.53 -12.50
CA LYS A 124 -5.55 10.64 -13.27
C LYS A 124 -6.49 11.49 -12.40
N THR A 125 -7.32 10.86 -11.56
CA THR A 125 -8.22 11.62 -10.66
C THR A 125 -7.46 12.42 -9.61
N ILE A 126 -6.39 11.85 -9.05
CA ILE A 126 -5.49 12.55 -8.12
C ILE A 126 -4.91 13.78 -8.82
N ASN A 127 -4.45 13.64 -10.07
CA ASN A 127 -3.82 14.71 -10.83
C ASN A 127 -4.79 15.81 -11.31
N ASN A 128 -6.04 15.48 -11.60
CA ASN A 128 -7.03 16.46 -12.08
C ASN A 128 -7.58 17.37 -10.97
N SER A 129 -7.46 16.98 -9.70
CA SER A 129 -7.98 17.78 -8.56
C SER A 129 -7.31 19.15 -8.38
N THR A 130 -6.17 19.40 -9.04
CA THR A 130 -5.48 20.71 -9.03
C THR A 130 -6.20 21.75 -9.87
N ILE A 131 -6.86 21.34 -10.95
CA ILE A 131 -7.42 22.27 -11.95
C ILE A 131 -8.74 22.87 -11.44
N THR A 132 -9.48 22.14 -10.60
CA THR A 132 -10.80 22.58 -10.11
C THR A 132 -10.71 23.53 -8.92
N GLN A 133 -9.63 23.49 -8.12
CA GLN A 133 -9.49 24.38 -6.96
C GLN A 133 -9.08 25.82 -7.32
N GLU A 134 -8.37 26.05 -8.43
CA GLU A 134 -7.96 27.41 -8.84
C GLU A 134 -9.08 28.24 -9.49
N LYS A 135 -10.15 27.61 -10.00
CA LYS A 135 -11.25 28.32 -10.69
C LYS A 135 -12.25 29.02 -9.77
N ASN A 136 -12.19 28.78 -8.46
CA ASN A 136 -13.14 29.32 -7.48
C ASN A 136 -12.54 30.39 -6.56
N SER A 137 -11.59 31.19 -7.05
CA SER A 137 -11.31 32.48 -6.41
C SER A 137 -12.26 33.54 -6.99
N PRO A 138 -13.28 34.01 -6.25
CA PRO A 138 -14.08 35.13 -6.71
C PRO A 138 -13.16 36.34 -6.78
N LYS A 139 -12.90 36.82 -8.00
CA LYS A 139 -12.28 38.13 -8.23
C LYS A 139 -13.09 39.14 -7.43
N LYS A 140 -12.53 39.62 -6.31
CA LYS A 140 -13.03 40.79 -5.58
C LYS A 140 -13.15 41.93 -6.58
N HIS A 141 -14.38 42.21 -6.99
CA HIS A 141 -14.76 43.42 -7.69
C HIS A 141 -14.42 44.59 -6.76
N LYS A 142 -13.25 45.21 -6.93
CA LYS A 142 -12.98 46.51 -6.30
C LYS A 142 -13.86 47.52 -7.03
N GLY A 143 -14.90 47.95 -6.33
CA GLY A 143 -15.80 49.00 -6.78
C GLY A 143 -15.06 50.32 -7.00
N ILE A 144 -15.50 51.00 -8.06
CA ILE A 144 -15.92 52.40 -8.11
C ILE A 144 -15.05 53.36 -7.29
N ARG A 145 -14.24 54.16 -7.99
CA ARG A 145 -13.96 55.53 -7.57
C ARG A 145 -14.52 56.48 -8.62
N LYS A 146 -15.29 57.43 -8.10
CA LYS A 146 -15.86 58.60 -8.75
C LYS A 146 -14.77 59.50 -9.33
#